data_AF-A0A957FUR2-F1
#
_entry.id   AF-A0A957FUR2-F1
#
_cell.length_a   1.000
_cell.length_b   1.000
_cell.length_c   1.000
_cell.angle_alpha   90.00
_cell.angle_beta   90.00
_cell.angle_gamma   90.00
#
_symmetry.space_group_name_H-M   'P 1'
#
loop_
_entity.id
_entity.type
_entity.pdbx_description
1 polymer ?
#
loop_
_entity_poly.entity_id
_entity_poly.type
_entity_poly.pdbx_seq_one_letter_code
_entity_poly.pdbx_strand_id
1 'polypeptide(L)'
;MMRVKRRFLFLVLVCLSLLIGHRPVLAQHPPDLDEDIPWIPTEWWQVTPAEIERAFNNARQAENQQLGSSLPAIQFPAAATWAGWDDNQKALFLINEERTARELAPLEIAPEATEVATNYASWLIAHDAWGHEADVDDDGQAETPWDRLEANKTIQACHDLLRVAENLAVYVSSSADHLPDEATARAIYDWLYADASAAWGHRHTLLWA
;
A
#
# COMPACT_ATOMS: atom_id res chain seq x y z
N MET A 1 -16.90 77.05 -21.56
CA MET A 1 -17.28 75.66 -21.94
C MET A 1 -16.14 74.75 -21.53
N MET A 2 -16.22 74.17 -20.33
CA MET A 2 -15.16 73.39 -19.68
C MET A 2 -15.83 72.25 -18.92
N ARG A 3 -15.64 71.00 -19.37
CA ARG A 3 -16.23 69.80 -18.74
C ARG A 3 -15.18 69.11 -17.90
N VAL A 4 -15.24 69.32 -16.58
CA VAL A 4 -14.53 68.49 -15.60
C VAL A 4 -15.38 67.24 -15.36
N LYS A 5 -14.92 66.07 -15.85
CA LYS A 5 -15.56 64.78 -15.55
C LYS A 5 -14.99 64.24 -14.24
N ARG A 6 -15.85 64.10 -13.22
CA ARG A 6 -15.59 63.33 -12.00
C ARG A 6 -15.26 61.88 -12.38
N ARG A 7 -14.16 61.34 -11.90
CA ARG A 7 -13.87 59.89 -11.95
C ARG A 7 -14.02 59.34 -10.54
N PHE A 8 -15.03 58.50 -10.35
CA PHE A 8 -15.18 57.65 -9.19
C PHE A 8 -14.10 56.55 -9.26
N LEU A 9 -13.32 56.41 -8.20
CA LEU A 9 -12.40 55.30 -8.00
C LEU A 9 -13.22 54.15 -7.40
N PHE A 10 -13.51 53.13 -8.20
CA PHE A 10 -14.10 51.88 -7.70
C PHE A 10 -12.97 50.91 -7.35
N LEU A 11 -12.95 50.53 -6.07
CA LEU A 11 -12.11 49.50 -5.49
C LEU A 11 -12.52 48.14 -6.08
N VAL A 12 -11.61 47.44 -6.76
CA VAL A 12 -11.83 46.04 -7.14
C VAL A 12 -11.11 45.17 -6.13
N LEU A 13 -11.91 44.50 -5.30
CA LEU A 13 -11.50 43.44 -4.40
C LEU A 13 -11.01 42.26 -5.26
N VAL A 14 -9.72 41.93 -5.22
CA VAL A 14 -9.24 40.65 -5.74
C VAL A 14 -9.58 39.61 -4.68
N CYS A 15 -10.76 38.99 -4.80
CA CYS A 15 -10.98 37.68 -4.23
C CYS A 15 -10.01 36.73 -4.93
N LEU A 16 -8.89 36.42 -4.27
CA LEU A 16 -8.12 35.24 -4.58
C LEU A 16 -8.97 34.05 -4.10
N SER A 17 -9.99 33.70 -4.87
CA SER A 17 -10.54 32.35 -4.82
C SER A 17 -9.37 31.44 -5.20
N LEU A 18 -8.73 30.86 -4.18
CA LEU A 18 -8.12 29.56 -4.29
C LEU A 18 -9.21 28.64 -4.83
N LEU A 19 -9.30 28.60 -6.15
CA LEU A 19 -9.80 27.44 -6.86
C LEU A 19 -8.89 26.33 -6.36
N ILE A 20 -9.36 25.60 -5.35
CA ILE A 20 -8.99 24.21 -5.17
C ILE A 20 -9.40 23.60 -6.49
N GLY A 21 -8.47 23.59 -7.43
CA GLY A 21 -8.58 22.81 -8.63
C GLY A 21 -8.84 21.42 -8.11
N HIS A 22 -10.08 20.96 -8.27
CA HIS A 22 -10.36 19.55 -8.28
C HIS A 22 -9.54 19.05 -9.46
N ARG A 23 -8.29 18.66 -9.18
CA ARG A 23 -7.55 17.81 -10.10
C ARG A 23 -8.49 16.63 -10.28
N PRO A 24 -8.89 16.28 -11.51
CA PRO A 24 -9.46 14.97 -11.71
C PRO A 24 -8.41 14.01 -11.16
N VAL A 25 -8.74 13.33 -10.05
CA VAL A 25 -7.89 12.29 -9.48
C VAL A 25 -7.97 11.16 -10.48
N LEU A 26 -7.14 11.21 -11.52
CA LEU A 26 -6.64 9.98 -12.09
C LEU A 26 -6.03 9.26 -10.89
N ALA A 27 -6.48 8.04 -10.62
CA ALA A 27 -5.98 7.25 -9.52
C ALA A 27 -4.46 7.35 -9.46
N GLN A 28 -3.99 7.88 -8.34
CA GLN A 28 -2.61 8.30 -8.12
C GLN A 28 -2.16 7.63 -6.83
N HIS A 29 -0.95 7.06 -6.85
CA HIS A 29 -0.23 6.73 -5.64
C HIS A 29 0.67 7.93 -5.26
N PRO A 30 1.12 8.04 -4.00
CA PRO A 30 2.15 8.97 -3.58
C PRO A 30 3.43 8.81 -4.42
N PRO A 31 4.31 9.84 -4.49
CA PRO A 31 5.59 9.73 -5.17
C PRO A 31 6.41 8.53 -4.71
N ASP A 32 7.15 7.98 -5.64
CA ASP A 32 8.11 6.90 -5.42
C ASP A 32 9.30 7.40 -4.61
N LEU A 33 9.89 6.49 -3.83
CA LEU A 33 11.17 6.73 -3.18
C LEU A 33 12.29 6.77 -4.23
N ASP A 34 13.35 7.52 -3.95
CA ASP A 34 14.51 7.60 -4.82
C ASP A 34 15.36 6.31 -4.75
N GLU A 35 15.35 5.64 -3.59
CA GLU A 35 16.07 4.39 -3.32
C GLU A 35 15.39 3.58 -2.20
N ASP A 36 15.69 2.28 -2.16
CA ASP A 36 15.24 1.38 -1.09
C ASP A 36 15.70 1.86 0.29
N ILE A 37 14.82 1.77 1.27
CA ILE A 37 15.12 1.99 2.68
C ILE A 37 15.24 0.61 3.34
N PRO A 38 16.43 0.23 3.84
CA PRO A 38 16.62 -1.09 4.41
C PRO A 38 15.89 -1.24 5.75
N TRP A 39 15.29 -2.42 5.97
CA TRP A 39 14.73 -2.79 7.27
C TRP A 39 15.82 -2.78 8.36
N ILE A 40 15.61 -2.01 9.43
CA ILE A 40 16.50 -1.91 10.59
C ILE A 40 15.71 -2.24 11.85
N PRO A 41 16.09 -3.28 12.63
CA PRO A 41 17.38 -3.98 12.62
C PRO A 41 17.46 -5.08 11.54
N THR A 42 18.64 -5.37 10.98
CA THR A 42 18.78 -6.22 9.77
C THR A 42 18.48 -7.71 9.99
N GLU A 43 18.25 -8.14 11.22
CA GLU A 43 17.89 -9.51 11.59
C GLU A 43 16.48 -9.87 11.12
N TRP A 44 16.30 -11.12 10.68
CA TRP A 44 15.05 -11.60 10.05
C TRP A 44 14.26 -12.58 10.92
N TRP A 45 14.82 -13.00 12.07
CA TRP A 45 14.21 -13.93 13.01
C TRP A 45 14.04 -13.27 14.38
N GLN A 46 13.07 -13.72 15.18
CA GLN A 46 12.76 -13.22 16.52
C GLN A 46 12.41 -11.73 16.57
N VAL A 47 11.79 -11.23 15.49
CA VAL A 47 11.35 -9.84 15.38
C VAL A 47 10.18 -9.59 16.33
N THR A 48 10.36 -8.64 17.24
CA THR A 48 9.33 -8.20 18.19
C THR A 48 8.48 -7.06 17.63
N PRO A 49 7.26 -6.82 18.14
CA PRO A 49 6.43 -5.69 17.69
C PRO A 49 7.11 -4.33 17.82
N ALA A 50 7.95 -4.15 18.85
CA ALA A 50 8.73 -2.93 19.03
C ALA A 50 9.82 -2.74 17.96
N GLU A 51 10.35 -3.84 17.41
CA GLU A 51 11.32 -3.79 16.31
C GLU A 51 10.66 -3.50 14.98
N ILE A 52 9.44 -4.03 14.75
CA ILE A 52 8.60 -3.64 13.61
C ILE A 52 8.30 -2.13 13.69
N GLU A 53 7.80 -1.65 14.84
CA GLU A 53 7.53 -0.23 15.06
C GLU A 53 8.76 0.64 14.77
N ARG A 54 9.92 0.22 15.26
CA ARG A 54 11.19 0.92 15.01
C ARG A 54 11.55 0.93 13.54
N ALA A 55 11.40 -0.19 12.83
CA ALA A 55 11.70 -0.30 11.40
C ALA A 55 10.81 0.65 10.57
N PHE A 56 9.50 0.60 10.77
CA PHE A 56 8.55 1.49 10.07
C PHE A 56 8.80 2.96 10.41
N ASN A 57 9.06 3.30 11.68
CA ASN A 57 9.37 4.67 12.07
C ASN A 57 10.69 5.18 11.48
N ASN A 58 11.71 4.33 11.37
CA ASN A 58 12.94 4.67 10.68
C ASN A 58 12.68 4.89 9.17
N ALA A 59 11.87 4.04 8.56
CA ALA A 59 11.51 4.17 7.15
C ALA A 59 10.74 5.45 6.84
N ARG A 60 9.74 5.81 7.66
CA ARG A 60 9.03 7.09 7.54
C ARG A 60 9.98 8.29 7.66
N GLN A 61 10.97 8.24 8.55
CA GLN A 61 11.96 9.30 8.67
C GLN A 61 12.86 9.42 7.44
N ALA A 62 13.27 8.30 6.86
CA ALA A 62 14.06 8.29 5.62
C ALA A 62 13.22 8.73 4.41
N GLU A 63 11.96 8.30 4.29
CA GLU A 63 11.03 8.79 3.27
C GLU A 63 10.81 10.31 3.38
N ASN A 64 10.64 10.84 4.60
CA ASN A 64 10.56 12.29 4.83
C ASN A 64 11.79 13.04 4.31
N GLN A 65 12.98 12.44 4.40
CA GLN A 65 14.22 13.03 3.89
C GLN A 65 14.30 12.99 2.36
N GLN A 66 13.92 11.87 1.75
CA GLN A 66 13.93 11.72 0.28
C GLN A 66 12.87 12.62 -0.38
N LEU A 67 11.63 12.57 0.11
CA LEU A 67 10.48 13.19 -0.56
C LEU A 67 10.12 14.58 -0.03
N GLY A 68 10.77 15.04 1.05
CA GLY A 68 10.38 16.27 1.74
C GLY A 68 8.99 16.19 2.37
N SER A 69 8.51 14.98 2.67
CA SER A 69 7.25 14.73 3.36
C SER A 69 7.40 14.87 4.88
N SER A 70 6.28 14.75 5.62
CA SER A 70 6.25 14.87 7.08
C SER A 70 5.34 13.81 7.70
N LEU A 71 5.60 12.54 7.36
CA LEU A 71 4.90 11.40 7.92
C LEU A 71 5.12 11.32 9.44
N PRO A 72 4.03 11.20 10.23
CA PRO A 72 4.14 11.01 11.68
C PRO A 72 4.67 9.61 12.00
N ALA A 73 5.16 9.42 13.22
CA ALA A 73 5.52 8.08 13.70
C ALA A 73 4.28 7.17 13.76
N ILE A 74 4.41 5.92 13.30
CA ILE A 74 3.41 4.87 13.52
C ILE A 74 3.33 4.59 15.02
N GLN A 75 2.12 4.34 15.52
CA GLN A 75 1.86 4.02 16.93
C GLN A 75 1.39 2.58 17.03
N PHE A 76 2.25 1.69 17.50
CA PHE A 76 1.88 0.27 17.60
C PHE A 76 0.90 0.00 18.74
N PRO A 77 0.01 -1.00 18.60
CA PRO A 77 -0.78 -1.50 19.72
C PRO A 77 0.14 -2.15 20.78
N ALA A 78 -0.41 -2.43 21.95
CA ALA A 78 0.31 -3.20 22.97
C ALA A 78 0.75 -4.58 22.42
N ALA A 79 1.91 -5.07 22.83
CA ALA A 79 2.48 -6.33 22.32
C ALA A 79 1.52 -7.53 22.46
N ALA A 80 0.74 -7.60 23.55
CA ALA A 80 -0.27 -8.64 23.74
C ALA A 80 -1.45 -8.53 22.76
N THR A 81 -1.81 -7.29 22.37
CA THR A 81 -2.84 -7.05 21.35
C THR A 81 -2.32 -7.48 19.98
N TRP A 82 -1.10 -7.06 19.61
CA TRP A 82 -0.46 -7.49 18.36
C TRP A 82 -0.35 -9.01 18.26
N ALA A 83 0.10 -9.67 19.33
CA ALA A 83 0.22 -11.13 19.37
C ALA A 83 -1.13 -11.86 19.28
N GLY A 84 -2.23 -11.18 19.61
CA GLY A 84 -3.58 -11.72 19.49
C GLY A 84 -4.21 -11.51 18.11
N TRP A 85 -3.56 -10.79 17.21
CA TRP A 85 -4.04 -10.54 15.86
C TRP A 85 -3.62 -11.65 14.89
N ASP A 86 -4.52 -11.99 13.96
CA ASP A 86 -4.18 -12.80 12.80
C ASP A 86 -3.39 -11.97 11.75
N ASP A 87 -2.88 -12.66 10.72
CA ASP A 87 -2.08 -12.01 9.67
C ASP A 87 -2.87 -10.96 8.89
N ASN A 88 -4.17 -11.16 8.64
CA ASN A 88 -5.00 -10.17 7.95
C ASN A 88 -5.19 -8.91 8.78
N GLN A 89 -5.35 -9.04 10.10
CA GLN A 89 -5.47 -7.93 11.03
C GLN A 89 -4.16 -7.15 11.15
N LYS A 90 -3.03 -7.85 11.26
CA LYS A 90 -1.69 -7.22 11.25
C LYS A 90 -1.43 -6.49 9.93
N ALA A 91 -1.77 -7.13 8.80
CA ALA A 91 -1.59 -6.53 7.49
C ALA A 91 -2.43 -5.28 7.32
N LEU A 92 -3.73 -5.37 7.66
CA LEU A 92 -4.65 -4.24 7.58
C LEU A 92 -4.19 -3.07 8.44
N PHE A 93 -3.73 -3.33 9.67
CA PHE A 93 -3.20 -2.28 10.55
C PHE A 93 -2.01 -1.56 9.92
N LEU A 94 -0.98 -2.29 9.48
CA LEU A 94 0.23 -1.69 8.91
C LEU A 94 -0.08 -0.89 7.64
N ILE A 95 -0.88 -1.46 6.73
CA ILE A 95 -1.28 -0.79 5.49
C ILE A 95 -2.10 0.47 5.82
N ASN A 96 -3.05 0.41 6.75
CA ASN A 96 -3.89 1.55 7.08
C ASN A 96 -3.13 2.65 7.81
N GLU A 97 -2.16 2.32 8.67
CA GLU A 97 -1.28 3.32 9.28
C GLU A 97 -0.48 4.08 8.21
N GLU A 98 -0.06 3.42 7.14
CA GLU A 98 0.70 4.02 6.04
C GLU A 98 -0.19 4.83 5.09
N ARG A 99 -1.39 4.32 4.81
CA ARG A 99 -2.41 5.02 4.02
C ARG A 99 -2.87 6.30 4.71
N THR A 100 -3.26 6.21 5.97
CA THR A 100 -3.77 7.37 6.73
C THR A 100 -2.70 8.41 7.00
N ALA A 101 -1.44 8.02 7.22
CA ALA A 101 -0.30 8.95 7.30
C ALA A 101 -0.10 9.78 6.02
N ARG A 102 -0.63 9.32 4.89
CA ARG A 102 -0.61 9.98 3.57
C ARG A 102 -1.99 10.48 3.15
N GLU A 103 -2.92 10.62 4.09
CA GLU A 103 -4.29 11.11 3.87
C GLU A 103 -5.11 10.26 2.89
N LEU A 104 -4.74 8.99 2.70
CA LEU A 104 -5.48 8.03 1.91
C LEU A 104 -6.57 7.36 2.76
N ALA A 105 -7.69 7.02 2.12
CA ALA A 105 -8.77 6.29 2.80
C ALA A 105 -8.26 4.94 3.31
N PRO A 106 -8.55 4.58 4.58
CA PRO A 106 -8.21 3.25 5.09
C PRO A 106 -9.00 2.17 4.33
N LEU A 107 -8.41 0.99 4.24
CA LEU A 107 -9.03 -0.22 3.74
C LEU A 107 -9.80 -0.94 4.84
N GLU A 108 -10.63 -1.89 4.44
CA GLU A 108 -11.30 -2.84 5.31
C GLU A 108 -11.04 -4.26 4.82
N ILE A 109 -11.13 -5.26 5.71
CA ILE A 109 -11.05 -6.66 5.30
C ILE A 109 -12.33 -7.01 4.53
N ALA A 110 -12.17 -7.42 3.28
CA ALA A 110 -13.21 -8.03 2.48
C ALA A 110 -13.09 -9.57 2.57
N PRO A 111 -14.07 -10.28 3.16
CA PRO A 111 -14.03 -11.74 3.28
C PRO A 111 -13.84 -12.44 1.93
N GLU A 112 -14.46 -11.93 0.87
CA GLU A 112 -14.40 -12.50 -0.47
C GLU A 112 -13.01 -12.36 -1.09
N ALA A 113 -12.34 -11.22 -0.90
CA ALA A 113 -10.95 -11.05 -1.34
C ALA A 113 -9.99 -11.90 -0.51
N THR A 114 -10.28 -12.08 0.78
CA THR A 114 -9.52 -12.95 1.68
C THR A 114 -9.60 -14.42 1.23
N GLU A 115 -10.78 -14.87 0.82
CA GLU A 115 -10.99 -16.21 0.27
C GLU A 115 -10.18 -16.41 -1.03
N VAL A 116 -10.27 -15.47 -1.98
CA VAL A 116 -9.50 -15.53 -3.23
C VAL A 116 -7.99 -15.60 -2.96
N ALA A 117 -7.47 -14.72 -2.09
CA ALA A 117 -6.05 -14.69 -1.73
C ALA A 117 -5.61 -16.00 -1.04
N THR A 118 -6.41 -16.53 -0.11
CA THR A 118 -6.11 -17.79 0.60
C THR A 118 -6.07 -18.97 -0.35
N ASN A 119 -7.02 -19.04 -1.29
CA ASN A 119 -7.09 -20.10 -2.29
C ASN A 119 -5.87 -20.06 -3.22
N TYR A 120 -5.47 -18.86 -3.68
CA TYR A 120 -4.31 -18.73 -4.57
C TYR A 120 -2.99 -19.01 -3.86
N ALA A 121 -2.80 -18.53 -2.62
CA ALA A 121 -1.63 -18.88 -1.82
C ALA A 121 -1.52 -20.40 -1.60
N SER A 122 -2.65 -21.07 -1.36
CA SER A 122 -2.70 -22.54 -1.25
C SER A 122 -2.34 -23.23 -2.56
N TRP A 123 -2.78 -22.69 -3.69
CA TRP A 123 -2.42 -23.19 -5.01
C TRP A 123 -0.92 -23.06 -5.29
N LEU A 124 -0.32 -21.90 -5.00
CA LEU A 124 1.12 -21.65 -5.16
C LEU A 124 1.95 -22.67 -4.37
N ILE A 125 1.58 -22.93 -3.11
CA ILE A 125 2.25 -23.93 -2.25
C ILE A 125 2.07 -25.34 -2.82
N ALA A 126 0.87 -25.71 -3.26
CA ALA A 126 0.58 -27.05 -3.76
C ALA A 126 1.30 -27.39 -5.08
N HIS A 127 1.67 -26.38 -5.86
CA HIS A 127 2.31 -26.53 -7.16
C HIS A 127 3.81 -26.16 -7.17
N ASP A 128 4.40 -25.85 -5.99
CA ASP A 128 5.77 -25.34 -5.88
C ASP A 128 6.03 -24.16 -6.83
N ALA A 129 5.05 -23.24 -6.89
CA ALA A 129 4.99 -22.17 -7.86
C ALA A 129 5.16 -20.79 -7.21
N TRP A 130 5.62 -19.83 -8.01
CA TRP A 130 5.74 -18.43 -7.63
C TRP A 130 5.50 -17.52 -8.83
N GLY A 131 4.52 -16.62 -8.71
CA GLY A 131 4.11 -15.70 -9.76
C GLY A 131 2.67 -15.22 -9.54
N HIS A 132 2.24 -14.25 -10.35
CA HIS A 132 0.87 -13.72 -10.31
C HIS A 132 -0.12 -14.53 -11.16
N GLU A 133 0.39 -15.35 -12.07
CA GLU A 133 -0.38 -16.16 -13.01
C GLU A 133 -0.39 -17.62 -12.56
N ALA A 134 -1.55 -18.28 -12.64
CA ALA A 134 -1.65 -19.72 -12.43
C ALA A 134 -1.31 -20.50 -13.72
N ASP A 135 -1.58 -21.80 -13.74
CA ASP A 135 -1.42 -22.63 -14.95
C ASP A 135 -2.22 -22.08 -16.13
N VAL A 136 -1.69 -22.33 -17.34
CA VAL A 136 -2.36 -22.02 -18.59
C VAL A 136 -3.51 -22.99 -18.87
N ASP A 137 -4.65 -22.46 -19.27
CA ASP A 137 -5.80 -23.26 -19.70
C ASP A 137 -5.56 -23.92 -21.08
N ASP A 138 -6.55 -24.71 -21.54
CA ASP A 138 -6.48 -25.41 -22.83
C ASP A 138 -6.38 -24.46 -24.04
N ASP A 139 -6.74 -23.17 -23.86
CA ASP A 139 -6.65 -22.11 -24.86
C ASP A 139 -5.33 -21.31 -24.74
N GLY A 140 -4.44 -21.73 -23.82
CA GLY A 140 -3.13 -21.13 -23.58
C GLY A 140 -3.16 -19.81 -22.79
N GLN A 141 -4.25 -19.52 -22.08
CA GLN A 141 -4.37 -18.34 -21.22
C GLN A 141 -4.04 -18.71 -19.77
N ALA A 142 -3.13 -17.96 -19.15
CA ALA A 142 -2.85 -18.13 -17.73
C ALA A 142 -3.91 -17.39 -16.89
N GLU A 143 -4.38 -18.00 -15.81
CA GLU A 143 -5.33 -17.35 -14.91
C GLU A 143 -4.64 -16.19 -14.17
N THR A 144 -5.13 -14.97 -14.40
CA THR A 144 -4.59 -13.74 -13.80
C THR A 144 -5.24 -13.45 -12.43
N PRO A 145 -4.68 -12.52 -11.63
CA PRO A 145 -5.34 -12.06 -10.40
C PRO A 145 -6.75 -11.48 -10.64
N TRP A 146 -6.97 -10.87 -11.81
CA TRP A 146 -8.27 -10.31 -12.18
C TRP A 146 -9.27 -11.42 -12.48
N ASP A 147 -8.86 -12.48 -13.18
CA ASP A 147 -9.72 -13.64 -13.43
C ASP A 147 -10.16 -14.29 -12.10
N ARG A 148 -9.23 -14.42 -11.14
CA ARG A 148 -9.52 -14.95 -9.80
C ARG A 148 -10.52 -14.09 -9.02
N LEU A 149 -10.39 -12.76 -9.10
CA LEU A 149 -11.33 -11.82 -8.48
C LEU A 149 -12.70 -11.85 -9.17
N GLU A 150 -12.74 -11.87 -10.50
CA GLU A 150 -13.97 -11.88 -11.30
C GLU A 150 -14.75 -13.21 -11.20
N ALA A 151 -14.06 -14.32 -10.91
CA ALA A 151 -14.69 -15.60 -10.60
C ALA A 151 -15.55 -15.53 -9.31
N ASN A 152 -15.25 -14.60 -8.40
CA ASN A 152 -16.08 -14.36 -7.22
C ASN A 152 -17.24 -13.41 -7.57
N LYS A 153 -18.47 -13.95 -7.58
CA LYS A 153 -19.67 -13.20 -7.97
C LYS A 153 -19.97 -11.96 -7.13
N THR A 154 -19.58 -11.95 -5.85
CA THR A 154 -19.79 -10.78 -4.98
C THR A 154 -18.83 -9.67 -5.34
N ILE A 155 -17.56 -10.01 -5.58
CA ILE A 155 -16.54 -9.05 -6.05
C ILE A 155 -16.94 -8.51 -7.42
N GLN A 156 -17.26 -9.40 -8.37
CA GLN A 156 -17.68 -9.02 -9.72
C GLN A 156 -18.86 -8.03 -9.73
N ALA A 157 -19.80 -8.16 -8.80
CA ALA A 157 -20.97 -7.29 -8.75
C ALA A 157 -20.66 -5.85 -8.30
N CYS A 158 -19.56 -5.63 -7.58
CA CYS A 158 -19.33 -4.40 -6.81
C CYS A 158 -17.89 -3.87 -6.83
N HIS A 159 -16.94 -4.51 -7.53
CA HIS A 159 -15.55 -4.07 -7.54
C HIS A 159 -15.33 -2.84 -8.43
N ASP A 160 -14.41 -1.99 -7.99
CA ASP A 160 -13.86 -0.96 -8.83
C ASP A 160 -12.85 -1.56 -9.82
N LEU A 161 -12.78 -0.99 -11.02
CA LEU A 161 -11.76 -1.32 -12.01
C LEU A 161 -10.42 -0.67 -11.62
N LEU A 162 -9.78 -1.23 -10.60
CA LEU A 162 -8.43 -0.84 -10.21
C LEU A 162 -7.41 -1.36 -11.23
N ARG A 163 -6.35 -0.57 -11.44
CA ARG A 163 -5.21 -0.98 -12.29
C ARG A 163 -4.18 -1.83 -11.55
N VAL A 164 -4.48 -2.14 -10.29
CA VAL A 164 -3.68 -2.92 -9.35
C VAL A 164 -4.61 -3.95 -8.72
N ALA A 165 -4.12 -5.16 -8.45
CA ALA A 165 -4.94 -6.23 -7.89
C ALA A 165 -4.23 -7.04 -6.81
N GLU A 166 -2.93 -7.30 -6.97
CA GLU A 166 -2.24 -8.28 -6.14
C GLU A 166 -0.80 -7.86 -5.84
N ASN A 167 -0.43 -8.00 -4.57
CA ASN A 167 0.97 -8.08 -4.14
C ASN A 167 1.20 -9.48 -3.60
N LEU A 168 2.33 -10.09 -3.96
CA LEU A 168 2.74 -11.40 -3.45
C LEU A 168 4.06 -11.28 -2.70
N ALA A 169 4.22 -12.06 -1.64
CA ALA A 169 5.50 -12.29 -0.99
C ALA A 169 5.70 -13.79 -0.75
N VAL A 170 6.90 -14.28 -1.01
CA VAL A 170 7.30 -15.66 -0.68
C VAL A 170 8.60 -15.63 0.11
N TYR A 171 8.63 -16.42 1.17
CA TYR A 171 9.83 -16.67 1.96
C TYR A 171 10.14 -18.15 1.88
N VAL A 172 11.26 -18.47 1.24
CA VAL A 172 11.74 -19.85 1.09
C VAL A 172 13.01 -20.04 1.93
N SER A 173 13.10 -21.16 2.62
CA SER A 173 14.28 -21.53 3.38
C SER A 173 14.50 -23.04 3.33
N SER A 174 15.76 -23.46 3.31
CA SER A 174 16.15 -24.87 3.50
C SER A 174 16.12 -25.32 4.97
N SER A 175 15.78 -24.43 5.90
CA SER A 175 15.68 -24.67 7.35
C SER A 175 14.48 -23.92 7.91
N ALA A 176 13.63 -24.62 8.67
CA ALA A 176 12.45 -24.04 9.31
C ALA A 176 12.78 -22.88 10.27
N ASP A 177 13.99 -22.87 10.84
CA ASP A 177 14.43 -21.87 11.83
C ASP A 177 14.79 -20.50 11.22
N HIS A 178 14.69 -20.34 9.89
CA HIS A 178 15.06 -19.11 9.17
C HIS A 178 13.88 -18.47 8.41
N LEU A 179 12.65 -18.90 8.66
CA LEU A 179 11.49 -18.16 8.17
C LEU A 179 11.21 -16.96 9.09
N PRO A 180 10.76 -15.81 8.56
CA PRO A 180 10.47 -14.66 9.40
C PRO A 180 9.27 -14.94 10.33
N ASP A 181 9.44 -14.73 11.63
CA ASP A 181 8.35 -14.86 12.63
C ASP A 181 7.20 -13.87 12.35
N GLU A 182 7.50 -12.76 11.67
CA GLU A 182 6.56 -11.70 11.30
C GLU A 182 6.61 -11.45 9.78
N ALA A 183 6.50 -12.52 9.00
CA ALA A 183 6.55 -12.51 7.53
C ALA A 183 5.57 -11.50 6.89
N THR A 184 4.39 -11.34 7.47
CA THR A 184 3.39 -10.34 7.07
C THR A 184 3.93 -8.92 7.18
N ALA A 185 4.52 -8.56 8.33
CA ALA A 185 5.07 -7.22 8.53
C ALA A 185 6.28 -6.97 7.61
N ARG A 186 7.08 -8.00 7.39
CA ARG A 186 8.21 -7.96 6.47
C ARG A 186 7.76 -7.70 5.03
N ALA A 187 6.75 -8.43 4.56
CA ALA A 187 6.23 -8.28 3.20
C ALA A 187 5.73 -6.86 2.95
N ILE A 188 4.95 -6.32 3.89
CA ILE A 188 4.40 -4.97 3.79
C ILE A 188 5.50 -3.91 3.80
N TYR A 189 6.52 -4.08 4.64
CA TYR A 189 7.66 -3.18 4.64
C TYR A 189 8.41 -3.23 3.31
N ASP A 190 8.74 -4.42 2.81
CA ASP A 190 9.49 -4.56 1.57
C ASP A 190 8.71 -3.97 0.38
N TRP A 191 7.40 -4.24 0.28
CA TRP A 191 6.54 -3.62 -0.73
C TRP A 191 6.46 -2.09 -0.63
N LEU A 192 6.51 -1.51 0.58
CA LEU A 192 6.40 -0.06 0.76
C LEU A 192 7.73 0.66 0.59
N TYR A 193 8.81 0.08 1.09
CA TYR A 193 10.05 0.79 1.37
C TYR A 193 11.27 0.19 0.67
N ALA A 194 11.19 -1.05 0.19
CA ALA A 194 12.30 -1.74 -0.48
C ALA A 194 11.85 -2.40 -1.80
N ASP A 195 11.21 -1.60 -2.66
CA ASP A 195 10.54 -2.06 -3.88
C ASP A 195 11.10 -1.44 -5.18
N ALA A 196 12.28 -0.82 -5.13
CA ALA A 196 12.90 -0.17 -6.29
C ALA A 196 13.11 -1.15 -7.45
N SER A 197 13.43 -2.41 -7.15
CA SER A 197 13.65 -3.46 -8.17
C SER A 197 12.38 -3.85 -8.94
N ALA A 198 11.19 -3.62 -8.37
CA ALA A 198 9.90 -3.81 -9.04
C ALA A 198 9.31 -2.49 -9.54
N ALA A 199 10.14 -1.43 -9.64
CA ALA A 199 9.72 -0.09 -10.02
C ALA A 199 8.53 0.44 -9.16
N TRP A 200 8.55 0.10 -7.86
CA TRP A 200 7.54 0.53 -6.89
C TRP A 200 6.12 0.00 -7.14
N GLY A 201 5.94 -1.01 -8.01
CA GLY A 201 4.63 -1.56 -8.34
C GLY A 201 3.86 -2.07 -7.12
N HIS A 202 4.54 -2.68 -6.15
CA HIS A 202 3.87 -3.16 -4.93
C HIS A 202 3.48 -2.00 -4.02
N ARG A 203 4.34 -0.97 -3.91
CA ARG A 203 4.03 0.27 -3.18
C ARG A 203 2.81 0.96 -3.76
N HIS A 204 2.70 1.02 -5.09
CA HIS A 204 1.57 1.62 -5.79
C HIS A 204 0.26 0.90 -5.45
N THR A 205 0.27 -0.44 -5.39
CA THR A 205 -0.90 -1.23 -4.97
C THR A 205 -1.37 -0.85 -3.57
N LEU A 206 -0.46 -0.76 -2.59
CA LEU A 206 -0.81 -0.47 -1.19
C LEU A 206 -1.29 0.97 -0.98
N LEU A 207 -0.74 1.92 -1.74
CA LEU A 207 -1.00 3.35 -1.61
C LEU A 207 -1.88 3.91 -2.73
N TRP A 208 -2.63 3.04 -3.42
CA TRP A 208 -3.57 3.46 -4.45
C TRP A 208 -4.71 4.31 -3.86
N ALA A 209 -4.99 5.46 -4.47
CA ALA A 209 -6.02 6.43 -4.05
C ALA A 209 -7.27 6.38 -4.92
#